data_AF-A0A1Q3EKY8-F1
#
_entry.id   AF-A0A1Q3EKY8-F1
#
_cell.length_a   1.000
_cell.length_b   1.000
_cell.length_c   1.000
_cell.angle_alpha   90.00
_cell.angle_beta   90.00
_cell.angle_gamma   90.00
#
_symmetry.space_group_name_H-M   'P 1'
#
loop_
_entity.id
_entity.type
_entity.pdbx_description
1 polymer ?
#
loop_
_entity_poly.entity_id
_entity_poly.type
_entity_poly.pdbx_seq_one_letter_code
_entity_poly.pdbx_strand_id
1 'polypeptide(L)' 'MAEIALRWVSHHSLMKSEYGDAILIGASSLEHIRQNLIDLEKGPLAEEVVTALDKAWESVKPYASKYHH' A
#
# COMPACT_ATOMS: atom_id res chain seq x y z
N MET A 1 2.91 -4.93 9.75
CA MET A 1 2.60 -5.36 8.36
C MET A 1 1.78 -4.32 7.62
N ALA A 2 0.73 -3.75 8.24
CA ALA A 2 -0.06 -2.67 7.63
C ALA A 2 0.78 -1.47 7.16
N GLU A 3 1.78 -1.04 7.96
CA GLU A 3 2.69 0.05 7.59
C GLU A 3 3.32 -0.12 6.20
N ILE A 4 3.90 -1.29 5.91
CA ILE A 4 4.60 -1.53 4.63
C ILE A 4 3.63 -1.39 3.46
N ALA A 5 2.44 -1.99 3.59
CA ALA A 5 1.41 -1.89 2.56
C ALA A 5 0.95 -0.45 2.36
N LEU A 6 0.69 0.29 3.45
CA LEU A 6 0.26 1.70 3.38
C LEU A 6 1.31 2.61 2.74
N ARG A 7 2.58 2.47 3.14
CA ARG A 7 3.69 3.23 2.56
C ARG A 7 3.95 2.84 1.11
N TRP A 8 3.81 1.56 0.74
CA TRP A 8 3.93 1.13 -0.65
C TRP A 8 2.83 1.73 -1.51
N VAL A 9 1.56 1.70 -1.06
CA VAL A 9 0.45 2.29 -1.83
C VAL A 9 0.60 3.81 -1.96
N SER A 10 1.07 4.50 -0.92
CA SER A 10 1.26 5.96 -0.95
C SER A 10 2.42 6.43 -1.83
N HIS A 11 3.55 5.71 -1.86
CA HIS A 11 4.79 6.20 -2.49
C HIS A 11 5.26 5.41 -3.71
N HIS A 12 4.84 4.16 -3.86
CA HIS A 12 5.37 3.22 -4.86
C HIS A 12 4.29 2.65 -5.79
N SER A 13 3.02 3.02 -5.59
CA SER A 13 1.94 2.66 -6.50
C SER A 13 1.83 3.64 -7.68
N LEU A 14 0.90 3.35 -8.59
CA LEU A 14 0.55 4.23 -9.70
C LEU A 14 -0.44 5.35 -9.30
N MET A 15 -0.89 5.39 -8.05
CA MET A 15 -1.86 6.38 -7.58
C MET A 15 -1.22 7.76 -7.54
N LYS A 16 -1.93 8.77 -8.05
CA LYS A 16 -1.49 10.16 -7.96
C LYS A 16 -2.59 11.07 -7.43
N SER A 17 -2.25 11.81 -6.38
CA SER A 17 -3.16 12.81 -5.80
C SER A 17 -3.56 13.89 -6.79
N GLU A 18 -2.74 14.18 -7.81
CA GLU A 18 -3.04 15.13 -8.89
C GLU A 18 -4.28 14.74 -9.72
N TYR A 19 -4.60 13.44 -9.81
CA TYR A 19 -5.78 12.93 -10.52
C TYR A 19 -6.98 12.71 -9.58
N GLY A 20 -6.84 13.07 -8.29
CA GLY A 20 -7.86 12.82 -7.28
C GLY A 20 -7.85 11.39 -6.73
N ASP A 21 -6.79 10.61 -6.97
CA ASP A 21 -6.66 9.28 -6.39
C ASP A 21 -6.51 9.37 -4.87
N ALA A 22 -7.25 8.51 -4.16
CA ALA A 22 -7.27 8.48 -2.70
C ALA A 22 -7.27 7.05 -2.17
N ILE A 23 -6.63 6.84 -1.03
CA ILE A 23 -6.52 5.54 -0.37
C ILE A 23 -7.66 5.42 0.65
N LEU A 24 -8.49 4.37 0.51
CA LEU A 24 -9.51 4.04 1.51
C LEU A 24 -8.89 3.18 2.61
N ILE A 25 -8.89 3.68 3.85
CA ILE A 25 -8.34 2.98 5.00
C ILE A 25 -9.48 2.30 5.77
N GLY A 26 -9.44 0.97 5.82
CA GLY A 26 -10.27 0.18 6.73
C GLY A 26 -9.56 -0.05 8.06
N ALA A 27 -10.27 0.13 9.18
CA ALA A 27 -9.73 -0.15 10.51
C ALA A 27 -10.84 -0.65 11.44
N SER A 28 -10.47 -1.56 12.35
CA SER A 28 -11.39 -2.15 13.34
C SER A 28 -11.45 -1.38 14.66
N SER A 29 -10.58 -0.39 14.87
CA SER A 29 -10.53 0.43 16.08
C SER A 29 -9.97 1.83 15.77
N LEU A 30 -10.29 2.81 16.62
CA LEU A 30 -9.75 4.17 16.49
C LEU A 30 -8.22 4.24 16.61
N GLU A 31 -7.64 3.34 17.39
CA GLU A 31 -6.19 3.24 17.55
C GLU A 31 -5.52 2.77 16.24
N HIS A 32 -6.11 1.77 15.56
CA HIS A 32 -5.65 1.34 14.24
C HIS A 32 -5.73 2.46 13.21
N ILE A 33 -6.78 3.30 13.23
CA ILE A 33 -6.89 4.46 12.32
C ILE A 33 -5.72 5.43 12.56
N ARG A 34 -5.48 5.81 13.82
CA ARG A 34 -4.40 6.76 14.15
C ARG A 34 -3.04 6.24 13.72
N GLN A 35 -2.76 4.95 13.98
CA GLN A 35 -1.49 4.35 13.57
C GLN A 35 -1.35 4.31 12.04
N ASN A 36 -2.40 3.93 11.31
CA ASN A 36 -2.39 3.92 9.85
C ASN A 36 -2.14 5.32 9.24
N LEU A 37 -2.69 6.38 9.85
CA LEU A 37 -2.46 7.75 9.42
C LEU A 37 -1.00 8.17 9.60
N ILE A 38 -0.42 7.89 10.78
CA ILE A 38 1.01 8.14 11.04
C ILE A 38 1.88 7.39 10.03
N ASP A 39 1.51 6.14 9.72
CA ASP A 39 2.25 5.31 8.77
C ASP A 39 2.19 5.84 7.33
N LEU A 40 1.10 6.49 6.93
CA LEU A 40 0.96 7.12 5.61
C LEU A 40 1.78 8.40 5.46
N GLU A 41 2.03 9.12 6.56
CA GLU A 41 2.89 10.30 6.57
C GLU A 41 4.39 9.94 6.53
N LYS A 42 4.74 8.68 6.79
CA LYS A 42 6.13 8.21 6.64
C LYS A 42 6.55 8.26 5.18
N GLY A 43 7.83 8.53 4.95
CA GLY A 43 8.42 8.58 3.61
C GLY A 43 8.50 7.23 2.89
N PRO A 44 9.12 7.21 1.70
CA PRO A 44 9.22 6.01 0.87
C PRO A 44 9.90 4.84 1.59
N LEU A 45 9.53 3.62 1.22
CA LEU A 45 10.21 2.40 1.64
C LEU A 45 11.63 2.31 1.05
N ALA A 46 12.52 1.59 1.75
CA ALA A 46 13.85 1.26 1.23
C ALA A 46 13.75 0.38 -0.03
N GLU A 47 14.67 0.56 -0.96
CA GLU A 47 14.68 -0.14 -2.26
C GLU A 47 14.69 -1.66 -2.13
N GLU A 48 15.39 -2.19 -1.12
CA GLU A 48 15.42 -3.62 -0.81
C GLU A 48 14.02 -4.19 -0.51
N VAL A 49 13.19 -3.40 0.18
CA VAL A 49 11.83 -3.79 0.57
C VAL A 49 10.92 -3.76 -0.66
N VAL A 50 11.04 -2.71 -1.49
CA VAL A 50 10.28 -2.60 -2.74
C VAL A 50 10.61 -3.77 -3.67
N THR A 51 11.90 -4.07 -3.85
CA THR A 51 12.35 -5.20 -4.66
C THR A 51 11.83 -6.55 -4.16
N ALA A 52 11.76 -6.73 -2.82
CA ALA A 52 11.20 -7.94 -2.23
C ALA A 52 9.69 -8.05 -2.51
N LEU A 53 8.95 -6.93 -2.43
CA LEU A 53 7.52 -6.88 -2.74
C LEU A 53 7.25 -7.17 -4.22
N ASP A 54 8.05 -6.64 -5.14
CA ASP A 54 7.90 -6.91 -6.58
C ASP A 54 8.10 -8.39 -6.91
N LYS A 55 9.11 -9.04 -6.30
CA LYS A 55 9.32 -10.49 -6.44
C LYS A 55 8.17 -11.31 -5.86
N ALA A 56 7.64 -10.88 -4.71
CA ALA A 56 6.48 -11.50 -4.11
C ALA A 56 5.24 -11.36 -5.02
N TRP A 57 5.02 -10.17 -5.59
CA TRP A 57 3.93 -9.90 -6.53
C TRP A 57 3.99 -10.82 -7.75
N GLU A 58 5.15 -10.96 -8.41
CA GLU A 58 5.28 -11.84 -9.58
C GLU A 58 4.98 -13.31 -9.26
N SER A 59 5.24 -13.74 -8.02
CA SER A 59 4.92 -15.10 -7.56
C SER A 59 3.42 -15.31 -7.31
N VAL A 60 2.70 -14.27 -6.87
CA VAL A 60 1.26 -14.37 -6.51
C VAL A 60 0.31 -13.88 -7.60
N LYS A 61 0.80 -13.10 -8.57
CA LYS A 61 0.04 -12.53 -9.70
C LYS A 61 -0.82 -13.55 -10.46
N PRO A 62 -0.40 -14.81 -10.72
CA PRO A 62 -1.26 -15.79 -11.37
C PRO A 62 -2.52 -16.17 -10.56
N TYR A 63 -2.50 -15.95 -9.25
CA TYR A 63 -3.60 -16.25 -8.34
C TYR A 63 -4.46 -15.01 -8.01
N ALA A 64 -4.12 -13.84 -8.56
CA ALA A 64 -4.85 -12.62 -8.30
C ALA A 64 -6.23 -12.64 -8.98
N SER A 65 -7.28 -12.40 -8.20
CA SER A 65 -8.64 -12.25 -8.73
C SER A 65 -8.73 -11.04 -9.67
N LYS A 66 -9.47 -11.17 -10.77
CA LYS A 66 -9.79 -10.03 -11.63
C LYS A 66 -10.59 -8.99 -10.84
N TYR A 67 -10.23 -7.72 -10.97
CA TYR A 67 -10.91 -6.62 -10.31
C TYR A 67 -12.16 -6.13 -11.07
N HIS A 68 -12.35 -6.60 -12.30
CA HIS A 68 -13.50 -6.33 -13.16
C HIS A 68 -13.90 -7.61 -13.91
N HIS A 69 -15.11 -7.63 -14.44
CA HIS A 69 -15.64 -8.71 -15.27
C HIS A 69 -15.35 -8.48 -16.75
#